data_AF-W1YGB5-F1
#
_entry.id   AF-W1YGB5-F1
#
_cell.length_a   1.000
_cell.length_b   1.000
_cell.length_c   1.000
_cell.angle_alpha   90.00
_cell.angle_beta   90.00
_cell.angle_gamma   90.00
#
_symmetry.space_group_name_H-M   'P 1'
#
loop_
_entity.id
_entity.type
_entity.pdbx_description
1 polymer ?
#
loop_
_entity_poly.entity_id
_entity_poly.type
_entity_poly.pdbx_seq_one_letter_code
_entity_poly.pdbx_strand_id
1 'polypeptide(L)'
;EYIPTEVKPFFVRTVAILGGESSGKSTLVNKLANIFNTTSAWEYGRDYVFSHLGGDEIALQYSDYDKIALGHAQYIDFAVK
;
A
#
# COMPACT_ATOMS: atom_id res chain seq x y z
N GLU A 1 17.88 11.11 -11.27
CA GLU A 1 18.66 12.33 -11.03
C GLU A 1 18.15 13.52 -11.84
N TYR A 2 17.87 13.35 -13.14
CA TYR A 2 17.40 14.43 -14.01
C TYR A 2 15.90 14.78 -13.96
N ILE A 3 15.10 14.00 -13.24
CA ILE A 3 13.65 14.23 -13.09
C ILE A 3 13.39 14.81 -11.69
N PRO A 4 12.88 16.05 -11.59
CA PRO A 4 12.51 16.66 -10.30
C PRO A 4 11.48 15.84 -9.54
N THR A 5 11.55 15.86 -8.22
CA THR A 5 10.69 15.04 -7.34
C THR A 5 9.20 15.31 -7.57
N GLU A 6 8.84 16.56 -7.85
CA GLU A 6 7.47 17.01 -8.07
C GLU A 6 6.82 16.37 -9.32
N VAL A 7 7.64 16.00 -10.31
CA VAL A 7 7.15 15.41 -11.57
C VAL A 7 7.44 13.91 -11.68
N LYS A 8 8.24 13.33 -10.78
CA LYS A 8 8.46 11.87 -10.71
C LYS A 8 7.15 11.06 -10.72
N PRO A 9 6.07 11.46 -10.02
CA PRO A 9 4.83 10.67 -10.03
C PRO A 9 4.23 10.40 -11.40
N PHE A 10 4.47 11.27 -12.39
CA PHE A 10 3.97 11.09 -13.75
C PHE A 10 4.78 10.07 -14.57
N PHE A 11 5.96 9.66 -14.09
CA PHE A 11 6.87 8.75 -14.79
C PHE A 11 7.10 7.43 -14.04
N VAL A 12 6.73 7.35 -12.77
CA VAL A 12 6.83 6.12 -11.97
C VAL A 12 5.86 5.06 -12.49
N ARG A 13 6.30 3.81 -12.47
CA ARG A 13 5.45 2.65 -12.75
C ARG A 13 5.07 1.97 -11.43
N THR A 14 3.79 1.93 -11.14
CA THR A 14 3.25 1.23 -9.97
C THR A 14 2.92 -0.21 -10.34
N VAL A 15 3.44 -1.17 -9.56
CA VAL A 15 3.16 -2.59 -9.71
C VAL A 15 2.33 -3.06 -8.52
N ALA A 16 1.08 -3.45 -8.77
CA ALA A 16 0.19 -4.00 -7.75
C ALA A 16 0.38 -5.52 -7.61
N ILE A 17 0.51 -6.00 -6.37
CA ILE A 17 0.57 -7.43 -6.05
C ILE A 17 -0.74 -7.84 -5.39
N LEU A 18 -1.49 -8.72 -6.06
CA LEU A 18 -2.79 -9.21 -5.62
C LEU A 18 -2.69 -10.66 -5.13
N GLY A 19 -3.51 -11.03 -4.15
CA GLY A 19 -3.60 -12.41 -3.68
C GLY A 19 -4.27 -12.55 -2.31
N GLY A 20 -4.61 -13.78 -1.94
CA GLY A 20 -5.29 -14.10 -0.69
C GLY A 20 -4.49 -13.76 0.56
N GLU A 21 -5.16 -13.72 1.71
CA GLU A 21 -4.51 -13.50 3.00
C GLU A 21 -3.42 -14.55 3.26
N SER A 22 -2.36 -14.17 3.98
CA SER A 22 -1.23 -15.04 4.33
C SER A 22 -0.49 -15.71 3.14
N SER A 23 -0.69 -15.26 1.90
CA SER A 23 0.01 -15.79 0.71
C SER A 23 1.42 -15.24 0.51
N GLY A 24 2.01 -14.57 1.51
CA GLY A 24 3.36 -14.01 1.46
C GLY A 24 3.51 -12.67 0.73
N LYS A 25 2.42 -11.98 0.40
CA LYS A 25 2.44 -10.71 -0.36
C LYS A 25 3.33 -9.64 0.27
N SER A 26 3.16 -9.38 1.57
CA SER A 26 3.93 -8.35 2.28
C SER A 26 5.43 -8.67 2.29
N THR A 27 5.77 -9.96 2.45
CA THR A 27 7.16 -10.42 2.35
C THR A 27 7.71 -10.23 0.94
N LEU A 28 6.93 -10.55 -0.10
CA LEU A 28 7.34 -10.39 -1.48
C LEU A 28 7.53 -8.91 -1.85
N VAL A 29 6.59 -8.04 -1.48
CA VAL A 29 6.67 -6.59 -1.67
C VAL A 29 7.96 -6.03 -1.07
N ASN A 30 8.25 -6.36 0.19
CA ASN A 30 9.46 -5.88 0.87
C ASN A 30 10.75 -6.41 0.21
N LYS A 31 10.77 -7.68 -0.19
CA LYS A 31 11.94 -8.25 -0.87
C LYS A 31 12.18 -7.58 -2.23
N LEU A 32 11.13 -7.35 -3.01
CA LEU A 32 11.24 -6.67 -4.30
C LEU A 32 11.72 -5.22 -4.11
N ALA A 33 11.14 -4.49 -3.17
CA ALA A 33 11.57 -3.13 -2.84
C ALA A 33 13.07 -3.06 -2.51
N ASN A 34 13.55 -3.98 -1.68
CA ASN A 34 14.96 -4.07 -1.30
C ASN A 34 15.88 -4.47 -2.47
N ILE A 35 15.49 -5.47 -3.28
CA ILE A 35 16.30 -5.96 -4.41
C ILE A 35 16.43 -4.88 -5.50
N PHE A 36 15.36 -4.16 -5.80
CA PHE A 36 15.34 -3.12 -6.83
C PHE A 36 15.68 -1.73 -6.30
N ASN A 37 16.02 -1.62 -5.01
CA ASN A 37 16.27 -0.34 -4.33
C ASN A 37 15.19 0.70 -4.63
N THR A 38 13.93 0.28 -4.47
CA THR A 38 12.73 1.08 -4.76
C THR A 38 11.81 1.15 -3.54
N THR A 39 10.78 1.97 -3.62
CA THR A 39 9.81 2.15 -2.54
C THR A 39 8.71 1.10 -2.61
N SER A 40 7.95 0.96 -1.53
CA SER A 40 6.76 0.12 -1.50
C SER A 40 5.65 0.78 -0.69
N ALA A 41 4.41 0.57 -1.14
CA ALA A 41 3.21 0.93 -0.40
C ALA A 41 2.65 -0.32 0.27
N TRP A 42 2.42 -0.25 1.58
CA TRP A 42 1.86 -1.37 2.35
C TRP A 42 0.33 -1.39 2.28
N GLU A 43 -0.27 -2.51 2.64
CA GLU A 43 -1.72 -2.68 2.66
C GLU A 43 -2.34 -1.88 3.81
N TYR A 44 -2.95 -0.73 3.51
CA TYR A 44 -3.57 0.12 4.52
C TYR A 44 -4.76 -0.55 5.23
N GLY A 45 -5.48 -1.45 4.55
CA GLY A 45 -6.59 -2.19 5.15
C GLY A 45 -6.18 -2.97 6.41
N ARG A 46 -4.95 -3.52 6.43
CA ARG A 46 -4.40 -4.22 7.60
C ARG A 46 -4.20 -3.27 8.78
N ASP A 47 -3.64 -2.09 8.52
CA ASP A 47 -3.45 -1.07 9.55
C ASP A 47 -4.80 -0.55 10.05
N TYR A 48 -5.77 -0.34 9.15
CA TYR A 48 -7.12 0.12 9.48
C TYR A 48 -7.84 -0.88 10.39
N VAL A 49 -7.86 -2.17 10.04
CA VAL A 49 -8.48 -3.23 10.87
C VAL A 49 -7.84 -3.26 12.26
N PHE A 50 -6.51 -3.21 12.33
CA PHE A 50 -5.81 -3.23 13.61
C PHE A 50 -6.13 -2.01 14.48
N SER A 51 -6.09 -0.81 13.89
CA SER A 51 -6.22 0.45 14.63
C SER A 51 -7.67 0.87 14.94
N HIS A 52 -8.62 0.58 14.05
CA HIS A 52 -10.01 1.05 14.15
C HIS A 52 -10.99 -0.06 14.54
N LEU A 53 -10.67 -1.32 14.23
CA LEU A 53 -11.54 -2.47 14.47
C LEU A 53 -10.95 -3.45 15.50
N GLY A 54 -9.86 -3.07 16.17
CA GLY A 54 -9.21 -3.89 17.20
C GLY A 54 -8.60 -5.19 16.67
N GLY A 55 -8.35 -5.28 15.36
CA GLY A 55 -7.82 -6.48 14.71
C GLY A 55 -8.88 -7.46 14.21
N ASP A 56 -10.18 -7.17 14.37
CA ASP A 56 -11.24 -8.05 13.90
C ASP A 56 -11.64 -7.74 12.44
N GLU A 57 -11.19 -8.57 11.50
CA GLU A 57 -11.55 -8.43 10.08
C GLU A 57 -13.05 -8.65 9.82
N ILE A 58 -13.75 -9.38 10.70
CA ILE A 58 -15.20 -9.62 10.56
C ILE A 58 -16.00 -8.36 10.90
N ALA A 59 -15.40 -7.44 11.68
CA ALA A 59 -16.03 -6.17 12.01
C ALA A 59 -16.09 -5.19 10.83
N LEU A 60 -15.39 -5.45 9.72
CA LEU A 60 -15.41 -4.60 8.53
C LEU A 60 -16.83 -4.41 7.99
N GLN A 61 -17.26 -3.15 7.91
CA GLN A 61 -18.55 -2.79 7.31
C GLN A 61 -18.36 -2.13 5.95
N TYR A 62 -19.43 -2.09 5.16
CA TYR A 62 -19.40 -1.45 3.84
C TYR A 62 -18.91 0.01 3.90
N SER A 63 -19.26 0.72 4.96
CA SER A 63 -18.87 2.12 5.22
C SER A 63 -17.41 2.33 5.63
N ASP A 64 -16.60 1.28 5.66
CA ASP A 64 -15.16 1.39 5.95
C ASP A 64 -14.31 1.35 4.66
N TYR A 65 -14.86 0.83 3.56
CA TYR A 65 -14.11 0.65 2.32
C TYR A 65 -13.66 1.97 1.68
N ASP A 66 -14.43 3.04 1.82
CA ASP A 66 -14.06 4.37 1.33
C ASP A 66 -12.84 4.91 2.08
N LYS A 67 -12.81 4.79 3.41
CA LYS A 67 -11.68 5.17 4.25
C LYS A 67 -10.45 4.33 3.95
N ILE A 68 -10.62 3.02 3.77
CA ILE A 68 -9.53 2.11 3.42
C ILE A 68 -8.95 2.47 2.05
N ALA A 69 -9.81 2.73 1.06
CA ALA A 69 -9.37 3.12 -0.28
C ALA A 69 -8.61 4.45 -0.26
N LEU A 70 -9.12 5.46 0.45
CA LEU A 70 -8.45 6.76 0.59
C LEU A 70 -7.11 6.64 1.34
N GLY A 71 -7.05 5.88 2.43
CA GLY A 71 -5.80 5.65 3.15
C GLY A 71 -4.77 4.88 2.32
N HIS A 72 -5.20 3.88 1.55
CA HIS A 72 -4.31 3.17 0.64
C HIS A 72 -3.79 4.07 -0.49
N ALA A 73 -4.62 4.95 -1.03
CA ALA A 73 -4.20 5.95 -2.02
C ALA A 73 -3.10 6.88 -1.45
N GLN A 74 -3.23 7.31 -0.19
CA GLN A 74 -2.20 8.11 0.47
C GLN A 74 -0.87 7.36 0.62
N TYR A 75 -0.91 6.05 0.90
CA TYR A 75 0.31 5.22 0.98
C TYR A 75 0.99 5.10 -0.40
N ILE A 76 0.22 4.94 -1.46
CA ILE A 76 0.73 4.94 -2.84
C ILE A 76 1.37 6.29 -3.16
N ASP A 77 0.69 7.39 -2.88
CA ASP A 77 1.20 8.74 -3.14
C ASP A 77 2.49 9.04 -2.37
N PHE A 78 2.60 8.54 -1.13
CA PHE A 78 3.82 8.67 -0.34
C PHE A 78 4.98 7.86 -0.93
N ALA A 79 4.71 6.64 -1.41
CA ALA A 79 5.73 5.78 -2.01
C ALA A 79 6.25 6.32 -3.35
N VAL A 80 5.46 7.11 -4.06
CA VAL A 80 5.79 7.61 -5.41
C VAL A 80 6.58 8.93 -5.39
N LYS A 81 6.66 9.61 -4.24
CA LYS A 81 7.45 10.85 -4.04
C LYS A 81 8.93 10.55 -3.77
#